data_AF-A0AAX3BDI5-F1
#
_entry.id   AF-A0AAX3BDI5-F1
#
_cell.length_a   1.000
_cell.length_b   1.000
_cell.length_c   1.000
_cell.angle_alpha   90.00
_cell.angle_beta   90.00
_cell.angle_gamma   90.00
#
_symmetry.space_group_name_H-M   'P 1'
#
loop_
_entity.id
_entity.type
_entity.pdbx_description
1 polymer ?
#
loop_
_entity_poly.entity_id
_entity_poly.type
_entity_poly.pdbx_seq_one_letter_code
_entity_poly.pdbx_strand_id
1 'polypeptide(L)' 'MFERRPIYRETAKQYQKASKKEKMEILDYFVRITGLKNRNYAATFLKNNLRESMLFPYK' A
#
# COMPACT_ATOMS: atom_id res chain seq x y z
N MET A 1 -12.46 -6.36 14.59
CA MET A 1 -11.03 -6.15 14.21
C MET A 1 -10.97 -5.46 12.85
N PHE A 2 -10.95 -4.12 12.82
CA PHE A 2 -10.95 -3.31 11.59
C PHE A 2 -9.81 -2.27 11.58
N GLU A 3 -8.83 -2.42 12.46
CA GLU A 3 -7.89 -1.35 12.82
C GLU A 3 -6.78 -1.09 11.80
N ARG A 4 -6.58 -1.95 10.80
CA ARG A 4 -5.52 -1.75 9.79
C ARG A 4 -5.97 -0.97 8.54
N ARG A 5 -7.28 -0.86 8.28
CA ARG A 5 -7.84 -0.16 7.10
C ARG A 5 -7.41 1.31 6.94
N PRO A 6 -7.33 2.16 7.98
CA PRO A 6 -6.99 3.56 7.78
C PRO A 6 -5.56 3.74 7.25
N ILE A 7 -4.60 2.97 7.76
CA ILE A 7 -3.19 3.04 7.37
C ILE A 7 -3.00 2.72 5.88
N TYR A 8 -3.68 1.67 5.37
CA TYR A 8 -3.63 1.32 3.95
C TYR A 8 -4.12 2.45 3.05
N ARG A 9 -5.24 3.07 3.43
CA ARG A 9 -5.90 4.11 2.64
C ARG A 9 -5.11 5.42 2.63
N GLU A 10 -4.57 5.81 3.77
CA GLU A 10 -3.70 6.99 3.88
C GLU A 10 -2.40 6.80 3.11
N THR A 11 -1.76 5.63 3.24
CA THR A 11 -0.53 5.33 2.50
C THR A 11 -0.77 5.28 0.99
N ALA A 12 -1.92 4.77 0.54
CA ALA A 12 -2.30 4.79 -0.87
C ALA A 12 -2.53 6.21 -1.40
N LYS A 13 -3.20 7.08 -0.63
CA LYS A 13 -3.40 8.49 -1.01
C LYS A 13 -2.07 9.23 -1.11
N GLN A 14 -1.17 9.02 -0.15
CA GLN A 14 0.20 9.55 -0.16
C GLN A 14 0.94 9.06 -1.42
N TYR A 15 0.91 7.76 -1.70
CA TYR A 15 1.55 7.16 -2.86
C TYR A 15 1.03 7.71 -4.19
N GLN A 16 -0.27 7.98 -4.32
CA GLN A 16 -0.84 8.52 -5.56
C GLN A 16 -0.40 9.97 -5.82
N LYS A 17 -0.32 10.80 -4.77
CA LYS A 17 0.07 12.21 -4.85
C LYS A 17 1.57 12.44 -4.92
N ALA A 18 2.36 11.48 -4.44
CA ALA A 18 3.80 11.54 -4.37
C ALA A 18 4.50 11.55 -5.75
N SER A 19 5.67 12.20 -5.81
CA SER A 19 6.58 12.14 -6.97
C SER A 19 7.30 10.79 -7.07
N LYS A 20 7.99 10.53 -8.18
CA LYS A 20 8.64 9.23 -8.45
C LYS A 20 9.63 8.79 -7.36
N LYS A 21 10.36 9.74 -6.74
CA LYS A 21 11.27 9.47 -5.61
C LYS A 21 10.49 9.11 -4.34
N GLU A 22 9.57 9.97 -3.93
CA GLU A 22 8.73 9.76 -2.74
C GLU A 22 7.90 8.47 -2.81
N LYS A 23 7.43 8.11 -4.02
CA LYS A 23 6.73 6.83 -4.26
C LYS A 23 7.58 5.64 -3.84
N MET A 24 8.89 5.65 -4.08
CA MET A 24 9.78 4.56 -3.66
C MET A 24 9.90 4.49 -2.14
N GLU A 25 10.02 5.63 -1.47
CA GLU A 25 10.11 5.70 -0.01
C GLU A 25 8.83 5.22 0.67
N ILE A 26 7.67 5.66 0.15
CA ILE A 26 6.35 5.22 0.60
C ILE A 26 6.18 3.72 0.36
N LEU A 27 6.65 3.21 -0.77
CA LEU A 27 6.59 1.78 -1.10
C LEU A 27 7.41 0.94 -0.12
N ASP A 28 8.63 1.39 0.21
CA ASP A 28 9.52 0.69 1.13
C ASP A 28 8.99 0.70 2.56
N TYR A 29 8.52 1.86 3.02
CA TYR A 29 7.83 2.00 4.30
C TYR A 29 6.59 1.10 4.36
N PHE A 30 5.78 1.09 3.31
CA PHE A 30 4.58 0.26 3.24
C PHE A 30 4.92 -1.23 3.30
N VAL A 31 5.95 -1.69 2.58
CA VAL A 31 6.42 -3.08 2.64
C VAL A 31 6.91 -3.45 4.04
N ARG A 32 7.65 -2.55 4.70
CA ARG A 32 8.17 -2.76 6.05
C ARG A 32 7.05 -2.89 7.09
N ILE A 33 6.04 -2.01 7.06
CA ILE A 33 4.96 -2.03 8.06
C ILE A 33 3.95 -3.16 7.82
N THR A 34 3.73 -3.54 6.56
CA THR A 34 2.73 -4.57 6.20
C THR A 34 3.32 -5.97 6.14
N GLY A 35 4.65 -6.10 6.10
CA GLY A 35 5.35 -7.37 5.89
C GLY A 35 5.16 -7.94 4.47
N LEU A 36 4.64 -7.15 3.52
CA LEU A 36 4.45 -7.58 2.14
C LEU A 36 5.80 -7.85 1.48
N LYS A 37 6.18 -9.13 1.34
CA LYS A 37 7.45 -9.54 0.71
C LYS A 37 7.62 -9.06 -0.73
N ASN A 38 6.52 -8.72 -1.42
CA ASN A 38 6.54 -8.34 -2.83
C ASN A 38 6.29 -6.84 -3.03
N ARG A 39 7.36 -6.10 -3.38
CA ARG A 39 7.30 -4.68 -3.76
C ARG A 39 6.37 -4.41 -4.95
N ASN A 40 6.35 -5.27 -5.97
CA ASN A 40 5.43 -5.14 -7.11
C ASN A 40 3.95 -5.28 -6.71
N TYR A 41 3.68 -6.16 -5.75
CA TYR A 41 2.33 -6.32 -5.20
C TYR A 41 1.93 -5.09 -4.40
N ALA A 42 2.81 -4.58 -3.54
CA ALA A 42 2.61 -3.33 -2.82
C ALA A 42 2.35 -2.14 -3.77
N ALA A 43 3.10 -2.04 -4.88
CA ALA A 43 2.92 -0.97 -5.86
C ALA A 43 1.56 -1.05 -6.55
N THR A 44 1.17 -2.27 -6.96
CA THR A 44 -0.15 -2.54 -7.54
C THR A 44 -1.25 -2.24 -6.54
N PHE A 45 -1.07 -2.62 -5.28
CA PHE A 45 -2.01 -2.37 -4.20
C PHE A 45 -2.22 -0.88 -3.95
N LEU A 46 -1.14 -0.10 -3.82
CA LEU A 46 -1.20 1.36 -3.61
C LEU A 46 -1.78 2.09 -4.84
N LYS A 47 -1.48 1.59 -6.05
CA LYS A 47 -2.06 2.11 -7.30
C LYS A 47 -3.55 1.78 -7.44
N ASN A 48 -3.97 0.59 -7.00
CA ASN A 48 -5.32 0.05 -7.22
C ASN A 48 -6.27 0.20 -6.03
N ASN A 49 -5.86 0.91 -4.96
CA ASN A 49 -6.64 1.14 -3.72
C ASN A 49 -7.98 1.88 -3.91
N LEU A 50 -8.39 2.18 -5.15
CA LEU A 50 -9.75 2.62 -5.51
C LEU A 50 -10.74 1.46 -5.63
N ARG A 51 -10.28 0.19 -5.59
CA ARG A 51 -11.13 -1.00 -5.73
C ARG A 51 -11.01 -1.88 -4.48
N GLU A 52 -11.73 -1.44 -3.45
CA GLU A 52 -11.66 -1.82 -2.03
C GLU A 52 -12.01 -3.29 -1.67
N SER A 53 -11.70 -4.32 -2.49
CA SER A 53 -12.07 -5.70 -2.11
C SER A 53 -11.23 -6.87 -2.62
N MET A 54 -10.27 -6.70 -3.52
CA MET A 54 -9.83 -7.88 -4.29
C MET A 54 -8.63 -8.66 -3.74
N LEU A 55 -7.95 -8.20 -2.68
CA LEU A 55 -6.58 -8.66 -2.42
C LEU A 55 -6.26 -8.81 -0.92
N PHE A 56 -7.11 -9.52 -0.20
CA PHE A 56 -6.70 -10.25 1.01
C PHE A 56 -6.74 -11.76 0.75
N PRO A 57 -5.66 -12.31 0.21
CA PRO A 57 -5.19 -13.58 0.72
C PRO A 57 -3.73 -13.39 1.08
N TYR A 58 -3.40 -13.37 2.37
CA TYR A 58 -2.22 -14.04 2.94
C TYR A 58 -2.26 -13.79 4.45
N LYS A 59 -2.91 -14.77 5.11
CA LYS A 59 -2.79 -15.28 6.48
C LYS A 59 -2.58 -14.30 7.63
#